data_AF-G0WFH5-F1
#
_entry.id   AF-G0WFH5-F1
#
_cell.length_a   1.000
_cell.length_b   1.000
_cell.length_c   1.000
_cell.angle_alpha   90.00
_cell.angle_beta   90.00
_cell.angle_gamma   90.00
#
_symmetry.space_group_name_H-M   'P 1'
#
loop_
_entity.id
_entity.type
_entity.pdbx_description
1 polymer ?
#
loop_
_entity_poly.entity_id
_entity_poly.type
_entity_poly.pdbx_seq_one_letter_code
_entity_poly.pdbx_strand_id
1 'polypeptide(L)'
;MKIQNIISTILAICTLAQASPFIPYYGKQANVTGGGAAGGNMTGGAGAGNMTGGANGTGGAGAGGVAGGAAGGAAGAGAGAGEQGQGRVKVIVTGGQVPVSVNSDPNIDVTTLFNATSALNITQLYSVARECNSSLSGGQYQGVVIVGNKPSLESLGFFTNIVVNSNTSMVVTNNAINGIPIARSNRSEGRGCLLVDVKGVVYSGVFPAYKVPVGIYDGKTVHWFYDSYQPVLTSFNSTLRTQFTNFTNPNAVSNSSNIVVPIVYEGSYSSNLVSSLGNSVNGLVVVSSSQSNSTSSSTSSASQGINLPIVYASGNSKLGYIRNDSVPTGAISAGYLSPAQAQILLSVAVANGVNSTQSLKMLYP
;
A
#
# COMPACT_ATOMS: atom_id res chain seq x y z
N MET A 1 13.59 28.70 -28.72
CA MET A 1 13.21 27.74 -27.67
C MET A 1 14.31 26.68 -27.58
N LYS A 2 14.91 26.50 -26.40
CA LYS A 2 16.10 25.67 -26.21
C LYS A 2 15.73 24.19 -26.23
N ILE A 3 16.51 23.37 -26.94
CA ILE A 3 16.38 21.90 -27.03
C ILE A 3 16.28 21.22 -25.65
N GLN A 4 16.83 21.85 -24.60
CA GLN A 4 16.68 21.42 -23.20
C GLN A 4 15.21 21.29 -22.76
N ASN A 5 14.32 22.19 -23.16
CA ASN A 5 12.90 22.11 -22.79
C ASN A 5 12.20 20.94 -23.49
N ILE A 6 12.64 20.58 -24.70
CA ILE A 6 12.07 19.44 -25.44
C ILE A 6 12.50 18.13 -24.79
N ILE A 7 13.74 18.02 -24.30
CA ILE A 7 14.21 16.83 -23.58
C ILE A 7 13.52 16.69 -22.23
N SER A 8 13.32 17.78 -21.46
CA SER A 8 12.55 17.72 -20.20
C SER A 8 11.10 17.29 -20.43
N THR A 9 10.48 17.72 -21.54
CA THR A 9 9.11 17.35 -21.88
C THR A 9 9.03 15.90 -22.39
N ILE A 10 9.99 15.46 -23.21
CA ILE A 10 10.07 14.07 -23.68
C ILE A 10 10.43 13.14 -22.53
N LEU A 11 11.28 13.52 -21.58
CA LEU A 11 11.58 12.72 -20.41
C LEU A 11 10.43 12.75 -19.40
N ALA A 12 9.65 13.83 -19.27
CA ALA A 12 8.40 13.84 -18.50
C ALA A 12 7.32 12.94 -19.14
N ILE A 13 7.29 12.88 -20.47
CA ILE A 13 6.40 11.98 -21.23
C ILE A 13 6.95 10.53 -21.28
N CYS A 14 8.26 10.32 -21.15
CA CYS A 14 8.90 9.00 -21.09
C CYS A 14 9.16 8.50 -19.66
N THR A 15 9.01 9.31 -18.62
CA THR A 15 8.91 8.89 -17.21
C THR A 15 7.47 8.53 -16.82
N LEU A 16 6.51 8.80 -17.72
CA LEU A 16 5.28 8.02 -17.85
C LEU A 16 5.52 6.63 -18.46
N ALA A 17 6.78 6.26 -18.81
CA ALA A 17 7.14 4.85 -18.79
C ALA A 17 6.96 4.42 -17.34
N GLN A 18 5.77 3.87 -17.09
CA GLN A 18 5.49 2.99 -15.99
C GLN A 18 6.74 2.11 -15.83
N ALA A 19 7.56 2.40 -14.83
CA ALA A 19 8.29 1.36 -14.14
C ALA A 19 7.17 0.47 -13.62
N SER A 20 6.71 -0.44 -14.47
CA SER A 20 5.76 -1.48 -14.13
C SER A 20 6.58 -2.37 -13.21
N PRO A 21 6.42 -2.34 -11.87
CA PRO A 21 6.95 -3.44 -11.09
C PRO A 21 6.07 -4.68 -11.34
N PHE A 22 5.02 -4.56 -12.16
CA PHE A 22 4.29 -5.66 -12.75
C PHE A 22 5.17 -6.42 -13.75
N ILE A 23 6.14 -7.17 -13.22
CA ILE A 23 6.31 -8.52 -13.73
C ILE A 23 4.95 -9.22 -13.54
N PRO A 24 4.36 -9.77 -14.61
CA PRO A 24 2.98 -10.19 -14.62
C PRO A 24 2.79 -11.50 -13.86
N TYR A 25 2.62 -11.45 -12.54
CA TYR A 25 2.02 -12.59 -11.83
C TYR A 25 0.52 -12.75 -12.16
N TYR A 26 -0.11 -11.71 -12.72
CA TYR A 26 -1.44 -11.83 -13.35
C TYR A 26 -1.41 -12.39 -14.78
N GLY A 27 -0.24 -12.65 -15.37
CA GLY A 27 -0.11 -13.17 -16.75
C GLY A 27 -0.09 -14.70 -16.87
N LYS A 28 -0.03 -15.45 -15.77
CA LYS A 28 -0.05 -16.93 -15.77
C LYS A 28 -1.38 -17.55 -15.32
N GLN A 29 -2.49 -16.81 -15.35
CA GLN A 29 -3.82 -17.37 -15.02
C GLN A 29 -4.83 -17.33 -16.18
N ALA A 30 -4.38 -17.04 -17.39
CA ALA A 30 -5.19 -17.21 -18.60
C ALA A 30 -4.65 -18.36 -19.47
N ASN A 31 -4.68 -19.59 -18.95
CA ASN A 31 -4.95 -20.77 -19.78
C ASN A 31 -5.24 -22.02 -18.91
N VAL A 32 -6.49 -22.20 -18.50
CA VAL A 32 -7.05 -23.55 -18.38
C VAL A 32 -8.35 -23.54 -19.18
N THR A 33 -8.19 -23.49 -20.51
CA THR A 33 -9.19 -24.06 -21.40
C THR A 33 -8.85 -25.54 -21.54
N GLY A 34 -9.76 -26.41 -21.10
CA GLY A 34 -9.71 -27.86 -21.23
C GLY A 34 -10.84 -28.41 -20.37
N GLY A 35 -11.98 -28.81 -20.93
CA GLY A 35 -12.07 -29.88 -21.92
C GLY A 35 -12.30 -31.17 -21.14
N GLY A 36 -13.52 -31.70 -21.20
CA GLY A 36 -13.98 -32.76 -20.30
C GLY A 36 -13.29 -34.12 -20.48
N ALA A 37 -13.35 -34.92 -19.42
CA ALA A 37 -13.40 -36.39 -19.37
C ALA A 37 -13.51 -36.75 -17.87
N ALA A 38 -14.66 -37.28 -17.42
CA ALA A 38 -14.91 -38.71 -17.26
C ALA A 38 -14.34 -39.30 -15.94
N GLY A 39 -15.27 -39.71 -15.07
CA GLY A 39 -15.23 -40.94 -14.28
C GLY A 39 -14.06 -41.21 -13.33
N GLY A 40 -14.33 -41.19 -12.02
CA GLY A 40 -13.37 -41.68 -11.03
C GLY A 40 -13.91 -41.66 -9.60
N ASN A 41 -14.84 -42.57 -9.34
CA ASN A 41 -15.32 -42.96 -8.01
C ASN A 41 -14.14 -43.44 -7.14
N MET A 42 -13.95 -42.90 -5.93
CA MET A 42 -13.31 -43.62 -4.82
C MET A 42 -13.86 -43.18 -3.47
N THR A 43 -14.16 -44.20 -2.69
CA THR A 43 -14.94 -44.25 -1.46
C THR A 43 -14.02 -44.36 -0.25
N GLY A 44 -14.40 -43.74 0.87
CA GLY A 44 -14.15 -44.28 2.22
C GLY A 44 -12.87 -43.87 2.95
N GLY A 45 -13.03 -43.49 4.23
CA GLY A 45 -11.92 -43.48 5.19
C GLY A 45 -12.07 -42.47 6.33
N ALA A 46 -12.96 -42.75 7.28
CA ALA A 46 -12.96 -42.09 8.59
C ALA A 46 -11.72 -42.53 9.40
N GLY A 47 -11.15 -41.62 10.21
CA GLY A 47 -10.06 -41.95 11.11
C GLY A 47 -9.62 -40.77 11.98
N ALA A 48 -10.26 -40.63 13.13
CA ALA A 48 -9.77 -39.81 14.23
C ALA A 48 -8.48 -40.42 14.82
N GLY A 49 -7.51 -39.58 15.17
CA GLY A 49 -6.25 -40.01 15.77
C GLY A 49 -5.66 -38.91 16.65
N ASN A 50 -6.08 -38.91 17.91
CA ASN A 50 -5.51 -38.16 19.02
C ASN A 50 -4.12 -38.74 19.34
N MET A 51 -3.06 -37.91 19.41
CA MET A 51 -1.78 -38.33 19.98
C MET A 51 -1.30 -37.31 21.02
N THR A 52 -1.34 -37.76 22.27
CA THR A 52 -0.74 -37.17 23.46
C THR A 52 0.52 -37.97 23.80
N GLY A 53 1.58 -37.29 24.24
CA GLY A 53 2.77 -37.88 24.89
C GLY A 53 4.05 -37.81 24.04
N GLY A 54 5.21 -37.43 24.55
CA GLY A 54 5.61 -37.27 25.94
C GLY A 54 6.96 -36.55 26.07
N ALA A 55 7.24 -36.17 27.31
CA ALA A 55 8.43 -35.45 27.77
C ALA A 55 9.61 -36.38 28.09
N ASN A 56 10.82 -35.83 28.01
CA ASN A 56 12.00 -36.10 28.85
C ASN A 56 12.96 -34.91 28.61
N GLY A 57 13.37 -34.09 29.60
CA GLY A 57 14.21 -34.41 30.77
C GLY A 57 15.69 -34.22 30.37
N THR A 58 16.61 -33.49 31.01
CA THR A 58 16.70 -32.92 32.36
C THR A 58 17.98 -32.05 32.47
N GLY A 59 17.96 -30.98 33.29
CA GLY A 59 19.11 -30.42 34.06
C GLY A 59 20.04 -29.39 33.39
N GLY A 60 20.39 -28.23 33.98
CA GLY A 60 20.10 -27.70 35.31
C GLY A 60 20.72 -26.31 35.58
N ALA A 61 20.12 -25.64 36.58
CA ALA A 61 20.59 -24.61 37.53
C ALA A 61 21.39 -23.35 37.09
N GLY A 62 20.82 -22.17 37.41
CA GLY A 62 21.52 -20.90 37.59
C GLY A 62 20.56 -19.74 37.85
N ALA A 63 20.57 -19.19 39.07
CA ALA A 63 19.58 -18.29 39.67
C ALA A 63 19.53 -16.86 39.10
N GLY A 64 18.39 -16.18 39.26
CA GLY A 64 18.25 -14.73 39.13
C GLY A 64 16.88 -14.29 38.61
N GLY A 65 15.92 -14.07 39.51
CA GLY A 65 14.50 -13.94 39.17
C GLY A 65 14.05 -12.62 38.57
N VAL A 66 12.89 -12.64 37.92
CA VAL A 66 11.80 -11.66 38.04
C VAL A 66 10.48 -12.38 37.69
N ALA A 67 9.45 -12.19 38.51
CA ALA A 67 8.05 -12.59 38.27
C ALA A 67 7.43 -11.69 37.17
N GLY A 68 6.44 -12.10 36.37
CA GLY A 68 5.73 -13.37 36.27
C GLY A 68 4.75 -13.38 35.08
N GLY A 69 4.33 -14.59 34.72
CA GLY A 69 3.08 -14.99 34.03
C GLY A 69 2.78 -14.42 32.63
N ALA A 70 2.40 -15.18 31.61
CA ALA A 70 2.14 -16.60 31.47
C ALA A 70 2.15 -16.90 29.96
N ALA A 71 2.80 -17.99 29.58
CA ALA A 71 2.52 -18.67 28.34
C ALA A 71 1.11 -19.29 28.44
N GLY A 72 0.26 -19.07 27.44
CA GLY A 72 -1.05 -19.71 27.40
C GLY A 72 -1.92 -19.23 26.26
N GLY A 73 -2.27 -20.17 25.37
CA GLY A 73 -3.54 -20.11 24.66
C GLY A 73 -3.48 -19.62 23.23
N ALA A 74 -3.31 -20.58 22.30
CA ALA A 74 -4.03 -20.51 21.04
C ALA A 74 -5.54 -20.43 21.36
N ALA A 75 -6.10 -19.23 21.22
CA ALA A 75 -7.52 -18.95 21.29
C ALA A 75 -7.78 -17.84 20.28
N GLY A 76 -8.70 -17.91 19.34
CA GLY A 76 -9.59 -18.96 18.90
C GLY A 76 -10.16 -18.45 17.57
N ALA A 77 -10.54 -19.37 16.69
CA ALA A 77 -11.37 -19.04 15.54
C ALA A 77 -12.69 -18.45 16.06
N GLY A 78 -12.75 -17.12 16.13
CA GLY A 78 -13.98 -16.40 16.44
C GLY A 78 -14.95 -16.64 15.30
N ALA A 79 -15.99 -17.44 15.58
CA ALA A 79 -17.10 -17.71 14.69
C ALA A 79 -17.64 -16.40 14.10
N GLY A 80 -17.72 -16.35 12.77
CA GLY A 80 -18.35 -15.26 12.03
C GLY A 80 -19.84 -15.21 12.33
N ALA A 81 -20.23 -14.42 13.32
CA ALA A 81 -21.57 -13.86 13.38
C ALA A 81 -21.66 -12.77 12.31
N GLY A 82 -22.68 -12.84 11.45
CA GLY A 82 -22.88 -11.93 10.34
C GLY A 82 -23.14 -10.50 10.79
N GLU A 83 -22.08 -9.72 10.98
CA GLU A 83 -22.14 -8.30 11.29
C GLU A 83 -22.02 -7.48 9.98
N GLN A 84 -23.00 -7.64 9.09
CA GLN A 84 -23.19 -6.66 8.02
C GLN A 84 -24.01 -5.50 8.59
N GLY A 85 -23.34 -4.42 8.96
CA GLY A 85 -24.03 -3.19 9.35
C GLY A 85 -24.90 -2.68 8.20
N GLN A 86 -26.11 -2.20 8.48
CA GLN A 86 -26.97 -1.52 7.50
C GLN A 86 -26.52 -0.06 7.23
N GLY A 87 -25.27 0.28 7.56
CA GLY A 87 -24.74 1.64 7.41
C GLY A 87 -24.59 2.03 5.94
N ARG A 88 -24.79 3.33 5.68
CA ARG A 88 -24.57 3.91 4.34
C ARG A 88 -23.09 3.84 4.00
N VAL A 89 -22.77 3.46 2.76
CA VAL A 89 -21.39 3.39 2.26
C VAL A 89 -21.23 4.37 1.10
N LYS A 90 -20.13 5.12 1.12
CA LYS A 90 -19.72 5.92 -0.03
C LYS A 90 -18.83 5.09 -0.94
N VAL A 91 -19.14 5.04 -2.23
CA VAL A 91 -18.32 4.40 -3.26
C VAL A 91 -17.74 5.49 -4.16
N ILE A 92 -16.42 5.63 -4.15
CA ILE A 92 -15.67 6.58 -4.96
C ILE A 92 -15.03 5.82 -6.11
N VAL A 93 -15.45 6.14 -7.34
CA VAL A 93 -15.00 5.43 -8.55
C VAL A 93 -13.92 6.24 -9.25
N THR A 94 -12.80 5.57 -9.45
CA THR A 94 -11.61 6.08 -10.14
C THR A 94 -11.22 5.21 -11.35
N GLY A 95 -11.79 4.02 -11.42
CA GLY A 95 -11.58 2.98 -12.43
C GLY A 95 -12.13 1.66 -11.88
N GLY A 96 -11.81 0.54 -12.51
CA GLY A 96 -12.26 -0.77 -12.03
C GLY A 96 -13.74 -1.05 -12.33
N GLN A 97 -14.38 -1.89 -11.50
CA GLN A 97 -15.70 -2.45 -11.76
C GLN A 97 -16.71 -2.05 -10.69
N VAL A 98 -17.83 -1.46 -11.13
CA VAL A 98 -19.00 -1.17 -10.30
C VAL A 98 -20.23 -1.79 -10.98
N PRO A 99 -20.70 -2.95 -10.49
CA PRO A 99 -21.87 -3.61 -11.04
C PRO A 99 -23.15 -2.78 -10.83
N VAL A 100 -24.12 -2.90 -11.75
CA VAL A 100 -25.38 -2.14 -11.71
C VAL A 100 -26.13 -2.33 -10.39
N SER A 101 -26.03 -3.52 -9.79
CA SER A 101 -26.64 -3.83 -8.49
C SER A 101 -26.19 -2.91 -7.35
N VAL A 102 -24.98 -2.37 -7.42
CA VAL A 102 -24.45 -1.41 -6.44
C VAL A 102 -25.15 -0.07 -6.55
N ASN A 103 -25.44 0.39 -7.77
CA ASN A 103 -26.13 1.67 -8.01
C ASN A 103 -27.62 1.63 -7.60
N SER A 104 -28.20 0.43 -7.50
CA SER A 104 -29.59 0.25 -7.08
C SER A 104 -29.77 0.09 -5.56
N ASP A 105 -28.70 -0.01 -4.76
CA ASP A 105 -28.80 -0.12 -3.30
C ASP A 105 -28.99 1.29 -2.68
N PRO A 106 -30.10 1.56 -1.97
CA PRO A 106 -30.36 2.86 -1.36
C PRO A 106 -29.37 3.24 -0.24
N ASN A 107 -28.63 2.27 0.30
CA ASN A 107 -27.60 2.47 1.31
C ASN A 107 -26.21 2.68 0.70
N ILE A 108 -26.12 2.93 -0.60
CA ILE A 108 -24.86 3.18 -1.30
C ILE A 108 -24.97 4.50 -2.05
N ASP A 109 -24.06 5.43 -1.74
CA ASP A 109 -23.86 6.65 -2.53
C ASP A 109 -22.64 6.45 -3.44
N VAL A 110 -22.81 6.61 -4.74
CA VAL A 110 -21.74 6.39 -5.73
C VAL A 110 -21.34 7.71 -6.35
N THR A 111 -20.05 8.00 -6.36
CA THR A 111 -19.48 9.18 -7.03
C THR A 111 -18.32 8.75 -7.90
N THR A 112 -18.41 9.07 -9.18
CA THR A 112 -17.32 8.82 -10.13
C THR A 112 -16.48 10.08 -10.28
N LEU A 113 -15.22 10.01 -9.86
CA LEU A 113 -14.26 11.10 -10.06
C LEU A 113 -13.62 11.01 -11.44
N PHE A 114 -13.27 9.81 -11.86
CA PHE A 114 -12.67 9.53 -13.17
C PHE A 114 -12.78 8.04 -13.53
N ASN A 115 -12.49 7.71 -14.79
CA ASN A 115 -12.46 6.34 -15.31
C ASN A 115 -11.06 6.04 -15.88
N ALA A 116 -10.06 5.95 -15.00
CA ALA A 116 -8.68 5.73 -15.39
C ALA A 116 -8.42 4.25 -15.72
N THR A 117 -7.64 4.00 -16.77
CA THR A 117 -7.12 2.67 -17.12
C THR A 117 -5.65 2.48 -16.69
N SER A 118 -4.91 3.57 -16.56
CA SER A 118 -3.52 3.63 -16.10
C SER A 118 -3.42 4.00 -14.61
N ALA A 119 -2.25 3.78 -14.02
CA ALA A 119 -1.96 4.20 -12.64
C ALA A 119 -2.28 5.68 -12.40
N LEU A 120 -2.94 5.99 -11.28
CA LEU A 120 -3.27 7.36 -10.93
C LEU A 120 -2.02 8.18 -10.59
N ASN A 121 -1.99 9.43 -11.05
CA ASN A 121 -0.96 10.38 -10.66
C ASN A 121 -1.28 11.03 -9.30
N ILE A 122 -0.30 11.76 -8.74
CA ILE A 122 -0.43 12.36 -7.40
C ILE A 122 -1.63 13.33 -7.29
N THR A 123 -1.92 14.13 -8.32
CA THR A 123 -3.05 15.06 -8.33
C THR A 123 -4.40 14.32 -8.31
N GLN A 124 -4.49 13.21 -9.02
CA GLN A 124 -5.66 12.32 -8.99
C GLN A 124 -5.81 11.67 -7.61
N LEU A 125 -4.72 11.20 -6.99
CA LEU A 125 -4.73 10.67 -5.63
C LEU A 125 -5.25 11.71 -4.62
N TYR A 126 -4.78 12.96 -4.68
CA TYR A 126 -5.30 14.04 -3.84
C TYR A 126 -6.78 14.35 -4.09
N SER A 127 -7.27 14.19 -5.33
CA SER A 127 -8.71 14.33 -5.62
C SER A 127 -9.53 13.25 -4.90
N VAL A 128 -9.03 12.02 -4.82
CA VAL A 128 -9.66 10.95 -4.04
C VAL A 128 -9.65 11.27 -2.55
N ALA A 129 -8.53 11.77 -2.00
CA ALA A 129 -8.46 12.13 -0.59
C ALA A 129 -9.42 13.28 -0.23
N ARG A 130 -9.62 14.27 -1.10
CA ARG A 130 -10.62 15.33 -0.90
C ARG A 130 -12.03 14.75 -0.80
N GLU A 131 -12.40 13.87 -1.72
CA GLU A 131 -13.72 13.21 -1.72
C GLU A 131 -13.90 12.32 -0.48
N CYS A 132 -12.86 11.57 -0.08
CA CYS A 132 -12.88 10.77 1.15
C CYS A 132 -13.11 11.65 2.38
N ASN A 133 -12.32 12.72 2.55
CA ASN A 133 -12.43 13.63 3.69
C ASN A 133 -13.80 14.31 3.73
N SER A 134 -14.32 14.78 2.60
CA SER A 134 -15.65 15.39 2.52
C SER A 134 -16.76 14.41 2.86
N SER A 135 -16.63 13.14 2.45
CA SER A 135 -17.62 12.10 2.75
C SER A 135 -17.59 11.74 4.24
N LEU A 136 -16.40 11.59 4.82
CA LEU A 136 -16.23 11.17 6.21
C LEU A 136 -16.54 12.27 7.22
N SER A 137 -16.37 13.56 6.86
CA SER A 137 -16.61 14.67 7.79
C SER A 137 -18.06 14.83 8.24
N GLY A 138 -19.03 14.30 7.47
CA GLY A 138 -20.45 14.42 7.78
C GLY A 138 -20.99 13.35 8.74
N GLY A 139 -20.20 12.31 9.07
CA GLY A 139 -20.63 11.19 9.91
C GLY A 139 -21.78 10.35 9.33
N GLN A 140 -22.18 10.58 8.07
CA GLN A 140 -23.31 9.92 7.43
C GLN A 140 -22.98 8.53 6.87
N TYR A 141 -21.69 8.26 6.65
CA TYR A 141 -21.20 7.02 6.06
C TYR A 141 -20.46 6.18 7.10
N GLN A 142 -20.79 4.90 7.16
CA GLN A 142 -20.09 3.91 7.97
C GLN A 142 -18.71 3.57 7.40
N GLY A 143 -18.54 3.72 6.08
CA GLY A 143 -17.31 3.40 5.39
C GLY A 143 -17.23 4.00 4.00
N VAL A 144 -16.01 4.04 3.47
CA VAL A 144 -15.70 4.48 2.11
C VAL A 144 -15.07 3.32 1.34
N VAL A 145 -15.56 3.06 0.13
CA VAL A 145 -14.96 2.14 -0.83
C VAL A 145 -14.41 2.94 -1.99
N ILE A 146 -13.12 2.80 -2.27
CA ILE A 146 -12.46 3.41 -3.42
C ILE A 146 -12.27 2.30 -4.46
N VAL A 147 -12.97 2.44 -5.59
CA VAL A 147 -12.89 1.50 -6.70
C VAL A 147 -11.89 2.03 -7.71
N GLY A 148 -10.79 1.30 -7.92
CA GLY A 148 -9.69 1.70 -8.80
C GLY A 148 -9.30 0.62 -9.80
N ASN A 149 -8.57 1.01 -10.85
CA ASN A 149 -7.94 0.04 -11.73
C ASN A 149 -6.80 -0.71 -11.01
N LYS A 150 -6.45 -1.90 -11.52
CA LYS A 150 -5.40 -2.74 -10.93
C LYS A 150 -4.05 -2.01 -10.74
N PRO A 151 -3.55 -1.24 -11.74
CA PRO A 151 -2.31 -0.48 -11.57
C PRO A 151 -2.30 0.53 -10.42
N SER A 152 -3.46 1.01 -9.96
CA SER A 152 -3.57 2.07 -8.96
C SER A 152 -3.81 1.57 -7.54
N LEU A 153 -4.09 0.28 -7.36
CA LEU A 153 -4.54 -0.27 -6.07
C LEU A 153 -3.53 -0.04 -4.94
N GLU A 154 -2.26 -0.38 -5.17
CA GLU A 154 -1.19 -0.16 -4.19
C GLU A 154 -1.05 1.33 -3.85
N SER A 155 -1.04 2.18 -4.87
CA SER A 155 -0.89 3.62 -4.71
C SER A 155 -2.05 4.24 -3.93
N LEU A 156 -3.28 3.84 -4.25
CA LEU A 156 -4.49 4.28 -3.56
C LEU A 156 -4.49 3.81 -2.10
N GLY A 157 -4.20 2.54 -1.84
CA GLY A 157 -4.16 1.99 -0.49
C GLY A 157 -3.12 2.70 0.39
N PHE A 158 -1.92 2.90 -0.15
CA PHE A 158 -0.83 3.53 0.59
C PHE A 158 -1.07 5.04 0.79
N PHE A 159 -1.44 5.74 -0.28
CA PHE A 159 -1.71 7.19 -0.23
C PHE A 159 -2.86 7.52 0.72
N THR A 160 -3.96 6.78 0.66
CA THR A 160 -5.12 7.02 1.54
C THR A 160 -4.75 6.84 3.01
N ASN A 161 -3.93 5.84 3.35
CA ASN A 161 -3.40 5.69 4.71
C ASN A 161 -2.53 6.86 5.17
N ILE A 162 -1.87 7.57 4.24
CA ILE A 162 -1.05 8.74 4.55
C ILE A 162 -1.88 10.00 4.66
N VAL A 163 -2.78 10.28 3.72
CA VAL A 163 -3.41 11.60 3.61
C VAL A 163 -4.75 11.68 4.33
N VAL A 164 -5.50 10.58 4.42
CA VAL A 164 -6.79 10.56 5.09
C VAL A 164 -6.62 10.17 6.55
N ASN A 165 -7.01 11.07 7.45
CA ASN A 165 -6.90 10.88 8.89
C ASN A 165 -8.27 10.53 9.49
N SER A 166 -8.67 9.25 9.38
CA SER A 166 -9.94 8.77 9.92
C SER A 166 -9.82 7.36 10.48
N ASN A 167 -10.65 7.05 11.49
CA ASN A 167 -10.85 5.71 12.01
C ASN A 167 -11.94 4.92 11.28
N THR A 168 -12.75 5.61 10.49
CA THR A 168 -13.81 5.00 9.69
C THR A 168 -13.22 4.01 8.68
N SER A 169 -13.97 2.96 8.37
CA SER A 169 -13.53 1.96 7.42
C SER A 169 -13.24 2.57 6.04
N MET A 170 -12.08 2.24 5.49
CA MET A 170 -11.69 2.63 4.14
C MET A 170 -11.16 1.42 3.39
N VAL A 171 -11.73 1.15 2.21
CA VAL A 171 -11.41 -0.05 1.45
C VAL A 171 -11.09 0.32 0.01
N VAL A 172 -9.91 -0.05 -0.47
CA VAL A 172 -9.50 0.08 -1.87
C VAL A 172 -9.65 -1.29 -2.55
N THR A 173 -10.32 -1.31 -3.69
CA THR A 173 -10.54 -2.55 -4.45
C THR A 173 -10.69 -2.27 -5.94
N ASN A 174 -10.56 -3.31 -6.78
CA ASN A 174 -10.90 -3.19 -8.20
C ASN A 174 -12.36 -3.52 -8.51
N ASN A 175 -13.12 -4.03 -7.53
CA ASN A 175 -14.53 -4.38 -7.70
C ASN A 175 -15.33 -4.00 -6.45
N ALA A 176 -16.31 -3.11 -6.63
CA ALA A 176 -17.13 -2.60 -5.53
C ALA A 176 -17.79 -3.70 -4.70
N ILE A 177 -18.22 -4.81 -5.32
CA ILE A 177 -18.88 -5.93 -4.62
C ILE A 177 -17.99 -6.50 -3.51
N ASN A 178 -16.68 -6.57 -3.73
CA ASN A 178 -15.76 -7.11 -2.73
C ASN A 178 -15.49 -6.10 -1.61
N GLY A 179 -15.49 -4.79 -1.92
CA GLY A 179 -15.15 -3.75 -0.95
C GLY A 179 -16.28 -3.37 -0.01
N ILE A 180 -17.53 -3.34 -0.49
CA ILE A 180 -18.69 -2.87 0.29
C ILE A 180 -18.93 -3.70 1.57
N PRO A 181 -18.93 -5.04 1.55
CA PRO A 181 -19.14 -5.84 2.76
C PRO A 181 -18.06 -5.60 3.82
N ILE A 182 -16.82 -5.34 3.38
CA ILE A 182 -15.70 -5.03 4.27
C ILE A 182 -15.85 -3.64 4.86
N ALA A 183 -16.25 -2.65 4.05
CA ALA A 183 -16.51 -1.29 4.51
C ALA A 183 -17.67 -1.20 5.53
N ARG A 184 -18.64 -2.12 5.46
CA ARG A 184 -19.77 -2.22 6.40
C ARG A 184 -19.44 -2.99 7.68
N SER A 185 -18.31 -3.69 7.74
CA SER A 185 -17.93 -4.44 8.94
C SER A 185 -17.39 -3.47 10.00
N ASN A 186 -18.03 -3.40 11.16
CA ASN A 186 -17.51 -2.72 12.36
C ASN A 186 -16.06 -3.12 12.69
N ARG A 187 -15.69 -4.39 12.47
CA ARG A 187 -14.34 -4.91 12.72
C ARG A 187 -13.28 -4.43 11.73
N SER A 188 -13.67 -3.67 10.70
CA SER A 188 -12.74 -3.01 9.77
C SER A 188 -12.30 -1.63 10.26
N GLU A 189 -13.03 -1.01 11.19
CA GLU A 189 -12.67 0.29 11.76
C GLU A 189 -11.34 0.23 12.50
N GLY A 190 -10.55 1.30 12.43
CA GLY A 190 -9.25 1.38 13.09
C GLY A 190 -8.13 0.53 12.45
N ARG A 191 -8.35 -0.08 11.28
CA ARG A 191 -7.28 -0.81 10.55
C ARG A 191 -6.48 0.05 9.57
N GLY A 192 -6.84 1.34 9.45
CA GLY A 192 -6.42 2.19 8.34
C GLY A 192 -7.14 1.81 7.04
N CYS A 193 -6.61 2.28 5.91
CA CYS A 193 -7.14 1.88 4.60
C CYS A 193 -6.69 0.45 4.26
N LEU A 194 -7.66 -0.38 3.90
CA LEU A 194 -7.51 -1.78 3.54
C LEU A 194 -7.50 -1.94 2.03
N LEU A 195 -6.89 -3.01 1.55
CA LEU A 195 -6.88 -3.38 0.14
C LEU A 195 -7.53 -4.74 -0.04
N VAL A 196 -8.39 -4.88 -1.06
CA VAL A 196 -9.13 -6.12 -1.30
C VAL A 196 -8.92 -6.58 -2.73
N ASP A 197 -8.41 -7.81 -2.86
CA ASP A 197 -8.18 -8.41 -4.16
C ASP A 197 -9.45 -9.03 -4.77
N VAL A 198 -9.31 -9.57 -5.98
CA VAL A 198 -10.42 -10.19 -6.71
C VAL A 198 -10.96 -11.47 -6.03
N LYS A 199 -10.19 -12.10 -5.14
CA LYS A 199 -10.56 -13.30 -4.40
C LYS A 199 -11.17 -12.97 -3.03
N GLY A 200 -11.34 -11.69 -2.70
CA GLY A 200 -11.85 -11.23 -1.42
C GLY A 200 -10.81 -11.25 -0.30
N VAL A 201 -9.53 -11.50 -0.59
CA VAL A 201 -8.48 -11.44 0.43
C VAL A 201 -8.20 -9.98 0.78
N VAL A 202 -8.14 -9.70 2.08
CA VAL A 202 -7.99 -8.36 2.64
C VAL A 202 -6.57 -8.17 3.14
N TYR A 203 -5.94 -7.06 2.76
CA TYR A 203 -4.59 -6.68 3.14
C TYR A 203 -4.60 -5.27 3.74
N SER A 204 -3.55 -4.90 4.47
CA SER A 204 -3.31 -3.50 4.81
C SER A 204 -2.87 -2.73 3.56
N GLY A 205 -3.38 -1.52 3.35
CA GLY A 205 -2.92 -0.63 2.28
C GLY A 205 -1.53 -0.03 2.53
N VAL A 206 -0.99 -0.11 3.75
CA VAL A 206 0.36 0.40 4.08
C VAL A 206 1.44 -0.56 3.61
N PHE A 207 1.21 -1.86 3.79
CA PHE A 207 2.12 -2.87 3.30
C PHE A 207 1.82 -3.17 1.83
N PRO A 208 2.83 -3.54 1.03
CA PRO A 208 2.57 -4.06 -0.30
C PRO A 208 1.53 -5.18 -0.24
N ALA A 209 0.54 -5.07 -1.12
CA ALA A 209 -0.73 -5.81 -1.15
C ALA A 209 -0.67 -7.34 -1.05
N TYR A 210 0.50 -7.96 -1.09
CA TYR A 210 0.68 -9.41 -1.21
C TYR A 210 1.50 -10.03 -0.08
N LYS A 211 1.78 -9.27 0.98
CA LYS A 211 2.75 -9.69 2.01
C LYS A 211 2.10 -10.40 3.21
N VAL A 212 1.01 -9.86 3.77
CA VAL A 212 0.31 -10.49 4.91
C VAL A 212 -1.19 -10.19 4.81
N PRO A 213 -2.06 -11.20 4.60
CA PRO A 213 -3.49 -11.00 4.62
C PRO A 213 -3.96 -10.75 6.06
N VAL A 214 -4.87 -9.81 6.25
CA VAL A 214 -5.47 -9.49 7.57
C VAL A 214 -6.89 -10.03 7.70
N GLY A 215 -7.48 -10.49 6.59
CA GLY A 215 -8.77 -11.14 6.57
C GLY A 215 -9.14 -11.65 5.19
N ILE A 216 -10.34 -12.20 5.08
CA ILE A 216 -10.92 -12.69 3.82
C ILE A 216 -12.44 -12.51 3.84
N TYR A 217 -12.99 -12.06 2.72
CA TYR A 217 -14.42 -12.08 2.45
C TYR A 217 -14.77 -13.32 1.62
N ASP A 218 -15.61 -14.19 2.17
CA ASP A 218 -15.98 -15.47 1.54
C ASP A 218 -17.20 -15.39 0.60
N GLY A 219 -17.68 -14.17 0.31
CA GLY A 219 -18.94 -13.92 -0.42
C GLY A 219 -20.16 -13.75 0.47
N LYS A 220 -20.05 -13.98 1.78
CA LYS A 220 -21.13 -13.76 2.76
C LYS A 220 -20.65 -12.95 3.96
N THR A 221 -19.51 -13.32 4.53
CA THR A 221 -18.99 -12.76 5.77
C THR A 221 -17.50 -12.45 5.64
N VAL A 222 -17.06 -11.43 6.36
CA VAL A 222 -15.65 -11.08 6.46
C VAL A 222 -15.05 -11.75 7.68
N HIS A 223 -14.04 -12.58 7.46
CA HIS A 223 -13.29 -13.25 8.51
C HIS A 223 -11.97 -12.52 8.72
N TRP A 224 -11.71 -12.08 9.95
CA TRP A 224 -10.48 -11.37 10.31
C TRP A 224 -9.50 -12.31 10.99
N PHE A 225 -8.23 -12.31 10.56
CA PHE A 225 -7.19 -13.15 11.15
C PHE A 225 -6.52 -12.53 12.37
N TYR A 226 -6.62 -11.20 12.50
CA TYR A 226 -6.01 -10.42 13.57
C TYR A 226 -6.99 -9.38 14.11
N ASP A 227 -6.73 -8.89 15.32
CA ASP A 227 -7.44 -7.73 15.85
C ASP A 227 -7.19 -6.47 15.03
N SER A 228 -8.04 -5.45 15.23
CA SER A 228 -7.90 -4.19 14.53
C SER A 228 -6.66 -3.45 15.02
N TYR A 229 -5.81 -3.05 14.07
CA TYR A 229 -4.57 -2.32 14.35
C TYR A 229 -4.17 -1.44 13.16
N GLN A 230 -3.77 -0.20 13.44
CA GLN A 230 -3.19 0.69 12.43
C GLN A 230 -1.68 0.48 12.33
N PRO A 231 -1.12 0.34 11.12
CA PRO A 231 0.32 0.21 10.93
C PRO A 231 1.11 1.36 11.58
N VAL A 232 2.25 1.04 12.21
CA VAL A 232 3.11 1.99 12.95
C VAL A 232 3.49 3.22 12.12
N LEU A 233 3.67 3.08 10.81
CA LEU A 233 4.03 4.18 9.91
C LEU A 233 2.93 5.25 9.83
N THR A 234 1.66 4.86 9.95
CA THR A 234 0.50 5.73 9.70
C THR A 234 -0.44 5.85 10.90
N SER A 235 -0.11 5.23 12.03
CA SER A 235 -0.86 5.33 13.28
C SER A 235 -0.91 6.76 13.79
N PHE A 236 -1.93 7.13 14.59
CA PHE A 236 -2.08 8.49 15.13
C PHE A 236 -0.88 8.99 15.95
N ASN A 237 -0.12 8.09 16.57
CA ASN A 237 1.08 8.38 17.34
C ASN A 237 2.38 8.22 16.54
N SER A 238 2.30 7.97 15.23
CA SER A 238 3.47 7.83 14.36
C SER A 238 4.23 9.15 14.21
N THR A 239 5.51 9.07 13.83
CA THR A 239 6.31 10.24 13.43
C THR A 239 5.62 11.06 12.34
N LEU A 240 5.00 10.38 11.37
CA LEU A 240 4.27 11.02 10.27
C LEU A 240 3.12 11.89 10.80
N ARG A 241 2.37 11.42 11.81
CA ARG A 241 1.24 12.16 12.38
C ARG A 241 1.64 13.22 13.40
N THR A 242 2.68 12.97 14.19
CA THR A 242 3.05 13.82 15.32
C THR A 242 4.06 14.90 14.97
N GLN A 243 5.00 14.64 14.05
CA GLN A 243 6.04 15.59 13.65
C GLN A 243 5.75 16.25 12.29
N PHE A 244 4.91 15.63 11.46
CA PHE A 244 4.58 16.10 10.10
C PHE A 244 3.06 16.22 9.88
N THR A 245 2.40 16.97 10.79
CA THR A 245 0.94 17.09 10.89
C THR A 245 0.25 17.52 9.60
N ASN A 246 0.96 18.28 8.74
CA ASN A 246 0.46 18.74 7.46
C ASN A 246 0.23 17.63 6.42
N PHE A 247 0.76 16.42 6.60
CA PHE A 247 0.55 15.29 5.68
C PHE A 247 -0.92 14.90 5.50
N THR A 248 -1.76 15.27 6.46
CA THR A 248 -3.22 15.02 6.43
C THR A 248 -4.01 16.09 5.68
N ASN A 249 -3.33 17.07 5.05
CA ASN A 249 -3.98 18.11 4.27
C ASN A 249 -4.35 17.57 2.86
N PRO A 250 -5.64 17.33 2.55
CA PRO A 250 -6.06 16.86 1.23
C PRO A 250 -5.93 17.94 0.13
N ASN A 251 -5.61 19.18 0.52
CA ASN A 251 -5.44 20.32 -0.36
C ASN A 251 -3.96 20.71 -0.53
N ALA A 252 -3.02 19.88 -0.07
CA ALA A 252 -1.58 20.14 -0.24
C ALA A 252 -1.15 20.25 -1.71
N VAL A 253 -1.87 19.57 -2.61
CA VAL A 253 -1.70 19.66 -4.07
C VAL A 253 -2.94 20.27 -4.69
N SER A 254 -2.74 21.42 -5.36
CA SER A 254 -3.71 21.98 -6.29
C SER A 254 -3.52 21.37 -7.68
N ASN A 255 -4.51 21.54 -8.56
CA ASN A 255 -4.42 21.09 -9.96
C ASN A 255 -3.26 21.73 -10.75
N SER A 256 -2.59 22.76 -10.21
CA SER A 256 -1.45 23.46 -10.81
C SER A 256 -0.10 23.11 -10.17
N SER A 257 -0.05 22.29 -9.13
CA SER A 257 1.22 21.93 -8.49
C SER A 257 1.94 20.86 -9.33
N ASN A 258 3.11 21.19 -9.86
CA ASN A 258 3.91 20.26 -10.63
C ASN A 258 4.89 19.52 -9.69
N ILE A 259 4.46 18.38 -9.15
CA ILE A 259 5.30 17.50 -8.34
C ILE A 259 5.74 16.33 -9.20
N VAL A 260 7.03 16.25 -9.47
CA VAL A 260 7.63 15.23 -10.32
C VAL A 260 8.66 14.46 -9.51
N VAL A 261 8.35 13.20 -9.21
CA VAL A 261 9.24 12.25 -8.56
C VAL A 261 9.30 11.01 -9.43
N PRO A 262 10.26 10.88 -10.36
CA PRO A 262 10.35 9.69 -11.20
C PRO A 262 10.94 8.49 -10.44
N ILE A 263 10.62 7.31 -10.95
CA ILE A 263 11.26 6.05 -10.57
C ILE A 263 12.28 5.71 -11.66
N VAL A 264 13.52 5.46 -11.28
CA VAL A 264 14.60 5.04 -12.18
C VAL A 264 15.22 3.75 -11.69
N TYR A 265 15.76 2.95 -12.61
CA TYR A 265 16.48 1.73 -12.24
C TYR A 265 17.97 2.04 -12.08
N GLU A 266 18.59 1.44 -11.07
CA GLU A 266 20.01 1.66 -10.74
C GLU A 266 20.95 1.40 -11.93
N GLY A 267 20.65 0.43 -12.80
CA GLY A 267 21.44 0.19 -14.02
C GLY A 267 21.39 1.33 -15.05
N SER A 268 20.40 2.22 -14.96
CA SER A 268 20.26 3.44 -15.80
C SER A 268 20.60 4.72 -15.04
N TYR A 269 21.00 4.58 -13.78
CA TYR A 269 21.32 5.68 -12.88
C TYR A 269 22.78 6.08 -13.07
N SER A 270 23.01 7.32 -13.52
CA SER A 270 24.35 7.91 -13.63
C SER A 270 24.34 9.33 -13.07
N SER A 271 25.50 9.82 -12.63
CA SER A 271 25.67 11.21 -12.17
C SER A 271 25.21 12.21 -13.23
N ASN A 272 25.44 11.93 -14.52
CA ASN A 272 24.98 12.76 -15.64
C ASN A 272 23.45 12.88 -15.71
N LEU A 273 22.73 11.78 -15.45
CA LEU A 273 21.27 11.79 -15.41
C LEU A 273 20.76 12.66 -14.24
N VAL A 274 21.34 12.51 -13.05
CA VAL A 274 20.96 13.33 -11.88
C VAL A 274 21.23 14.81 -12.14
N SER A 275 22.38 15.16 -12.70
CA SER A 275 22.72 16.54 -13.07
C SER A 275 21.78 17.10 -14.14
N SER A 276 21.34 16.28 -15.10
CA SER A 276 20.39 16.70 -16.13
C SER A 276 18.96 16.93 -15.59
N LEU A 277 18.59 16.22 -14.51
CA LEU A 277 17.28 16.30 -13.87
C LEU A 277 17.17 17.41 -12.83
N GLY A 278 18.30 17.94 -12.33
CA GLY A 278 18.40 18.64 -11.05
C GLY A 278 17.28 19.64 -10.71
N ASN A 279 16.90 20.52 -11.65
CA ASN A 279 15.84 21.52 -11.42
C ASN A 279 14.47 21.15 -12.03
N SER A 280 14.38 20.01 -12.72
CA SER A 280 13.17 19.56 -13.41
C SER A 280 12.33 18.57 -12.60
N VAL A 281 12.89 18.02 -11.51
CA VAL A 281 12.23 17.04 -10.64
C VAL A 281 12.39 17.45 -9.17
N ASN A 282 11.47 17.02 -8.32
CA ASN A 282 11.46 17.38 -6.90
C ASN A 282 12.09 16.31 -6.00
N GLY A 283 12.33 15.12 -6.55
CA GLY A 283 12.97 14.01 -5.88
C GLY A 283 13.17 12.87 -6.86
N LEU A 284 13.83 11.80 -6.42
CA LEU A 284 14.10 10.64 -7.26
C LEU A 284 13.95 9.37 -6.43
N VAL A 285 13.25 8.36 -6.97
CA VAL A 285 13.27 7.01 -6.43
C VAL A 285 14.14 6.14 -7.31
N VAL A 286 15.16 5.52 -6.73
CA VAL A 286 16.06 4.60 -7.41
C VAL A 286 15.72 3.17 -7.00
N VAL A 287 15.32 2.36 -7.97
CA VAL A 287 15.10 0.93 -7.80
C VAL A 287 16.45 0.25 -7.80
N SER A 288 16.83 -0.31 -6.66
CA SER A 288 18.11 -0.97 -6.53
C SER A 288 18.18 -2.24 -7.38
N SER A 289 19.33 -2.44 -8.03
CA SER A 289 19.65 -3.61 -8.86
C SER A 289 20.13 -4.81 -8.03
N SER A 290 20.47 -4.61 -6.76
CA SER A 290 21.05 -5.68 -5.94
C SER A 290 19.98 -6.63 -5.41
N GLN A 291 20.29 -7.93 -5.43
CA GLN A 291 19.46 -8.97 -4.80
C GLN A 291 19.62 -9.01 -3.28
N SER A 292 20.61 -8.28 -2.74
CA SER A 292 20.81 -8.05 -1.32
C SER A 292 20.08 -6.79 -0.85
N ASN A 293 19.91 -6.61 0.47
CA ASN A 293 19.24 -5.45 1.08
C ASN A 293 20.09 -4.16 1.00
N SER A 294 20.80 -3.96 -0.12
CA SER A 294 21.84 -2.96 -0.33
C SER A 294 21.85 -2.47 -1.78
N THR A 295 22.40 -1.29 -2.02
CA THR A 295 22.61 -0.75 -3.38
C THR A 295 24.07 -0.92 -3.82
N SER A 296 24.29 -1.12 -5.11
CA SER A 296 25.64 -1.12 -5.70
C SER A 296 26.14 0.29 -6.05
N SER A 297 25.26 1.28 -5.97
CA SER A 297 25.52 2.67 -6.34
C SER A 297 26.44 3.34 -5.33
N SER A 298 27.48 4.01 -5.85
CA SER A 298 28.36 4.92 -5.09
C SER A 298 27.93 6.39 -5.20
N THR A 299 26.92 6.69 -6.02
CA THR A 299 26.57 8.09 -6.32
C THR A 299 25.72 8.67 -5.19
N SER A 300 26.28 9.65 -4.49
CA SER A 300 25.53 10.48 -3.54
C SER A 300 25.22 11.83 -4.17
N SER A 301 23.97 12.29 -4.09
CA SER A 301 23.58 13.66 -4.48
C SER A 301 24.40 14.72 -3.72
N ALA A 302 24.79 14.40 -2.48
CA ALA A 302 25.68 15.21 -1.64
C ALA A 302 27.09 15.37 -2.24
N SER A 303 27.68 14.32 -2.84
CA SER A 303 28.99 14.42 -3.51
C SER A 303 28.98 15.27 -4.78
N GLN A 304 27.80 15.55 -5.33
CA GLN A 304 27.62 16.29 -6.59
C GLN A 304 27.07 17.72 -6.37
N GLY A 305 26.87 18.15 -5.13
CA GLY A 305 26.33 19.47 -4.82
C GLY A 305 24.86 19.67 -5.22
N ILE A 306 24.11 18.58 -5.43
CA ILE A 306 22.72 18.63 -5.87
C ILE A 306 21.80 18.45 -4.66
N ASN A 307 20.98 19.48 -4.36
CA ASN A 307 19.97 19.42 -3.31
C ASN A 307 18.69 18.71 -3.81
N LEU A 308 18.82 17.44 -4.17
CA LEU A 308 17.72 16.59 -4.64
C LEU A 308 17.61 15.35 -3.73
N PRO A 309 16.44 15.10 -3.10
CA PRO A 309 16.26 13.92 -2.30
C PRO A 309 16.22 12.67 -3.18
N ILE A 310 17.08 11.69 -2.85
CA ILE A 310 17.18 10.41 -3.55
C ILE A 310 16.84 9.30 -2.57
N VAL A 311 15.81 8.52 -2.91
CA VAL A 311 15.31 7.40 -2.11
C VAL A 311 15.62 6.09 -2.82
N TYR A 312 16.32 5.17 -2.17
CA TYR A 312 16.60 3.84 -2.72
C TYR A 312 15.57 2.84 -2.22
N ALA A 313 14.87 2.19 -3.16
CA ALA A 313 13.88 1.16 -2.88
C ALA A 313 14.28 -0.16 -3.52
N SER A 314 13.89 -1.28 -2.91
CA SER A 314 14.15 -2.60 -3.50
C SER A 314 13.19 -2.86 -4.66
N GLY A 315 13.73 -3.26 -5.82
CA GLY A 315 12.93 -3.71 -6.95
C GLY A 315 12.44 -5.16 -6.83
N ASN A 316 12.79 -5.85 -5.74
CA ASN A 316 12.45 -7.25 -5.57
C ASN A 316 10.93 -7.43 -5.44
N SER A 317 10.35 -8.28 -6.27
CA SER A 317 8.93 -8.69 -6.22
C SER A 317 8.51 -9.41 -4.92
N LYS A 318 9.46 -9.74 -4.04
CA LYS A 318 9.24 -10.35 -2.71
C LYS A 318 9.28 -9.28 -1.59
N LEU A 319 9.44 -9.70 -0.33
CA LEU A 319 9.77 -8.81 0.80
C LEU A 319 11.11 -8.09 0.56
N GLY A 320 11.09 -7.04 -0.25
CA GLY A 320 12.21 -6.14 -0.45
C GLY A 320 12.41 -5.25 0.78
N TYR A 321 13.67 -5.10 1.18
CA TYR A 321 14.09 -4.21 2.25
C TYR A 321 15.44 -3.61 1.87
N ILE A 322 15.63 -2.30 2.05
CA ILE A 322 16.95 -1.65 1.92
C ILE A 322 17.35 -1.13 3.31
N ARG A 323 18.58 -1.39 3.74
CA ARG A 323 19.07 -0.89 5.03
C ARG A 323 19.56 0.56 4.92
N ASN A 324 19.46 1.30 6.02
CA ASN A 324 19.94 2.68 6.10
C ASN A 324 21.46 2.82 5.92
N ASP A 325 22.24 1.83 6.34
CA ASP A 325 23.70 1.78 6.16
C ASP A 325 24.11 1.33 4.75
N SER A 326 23.15 0.92 3.94
CA SER A 326 23.35 0.29 2.65
C SER A 326 22.90 1.19 1.50
N VAL A 327 22.83 2.50 1.75
CA VAL A 327 22.60 3.55 0.76
C VAL A 327 23.72 4.60 0.84
N PRO A 328 24.05 5.31 -0.25
CA PRO A 328 25.07 6.35 -0.24
C PRO A 328 24.80 7.43 0.81
N THR A 329 25.87 8.03 1.33
CA THR A 329 25.76 9.17 2.25
C THR A 329 24.88 10.26 1.66
N GLY A 330 23.93 10.76 2.45
CA GLY A 330 22.97 11.79 2.00
C GLY A 330 21.77 11.26 1.21
N ALA A 331 21.74 9.98 0.85
CA ALA A 331 20.55 9.31 0.34
C ALA A 331 19.64 8.80 1.47
N ILE A 332 18.45 8.36 1.09
CA ILE A 332 17.41 7.85 1.97
C ILE A 332 17.13 6.39 1.59
N SER A 333 17.03 5.50 2.58
CA SER A 333 16.52 4.16 2.34
C SER A 333 14.99 4.18 2.37
N ALA A 334 14.35 3.44 1.47
CA ALA A 334 12.90 3.24 1.52
C ALA A 334 12.46 2.21 2.58
N GLY A 335 13.41 1.53 3.22
CA GLY A 335 13.12 0.43 4.13
C GLY A 335 12.39 -0.68 3.39
N TYR A 336 11.21 -1.06 3.90
CA TYR A 336 10.36 -2.12 3.33
C TYR A 336 9.36 -1.62 2.27
N LEU A 337 9.32 -0.32 1.99
CA LEU A 337 8.40 0.26 1.00
C LEU A 337 8.79 -0.17 -0.41
N SER A 338 7.77 -0.42 -1.25
CA SER A 338 7.99 -0.62 -2.68
C SER A 338 8.44 0.69 -3.35
N PRO A 339 8.99 0.64 -4.58
CA PRO A 339 9.30 1.86 -5.33
C PRO A 339 8.09 2.79 -5.52
N ALA A 340 6.90 2.24 -5.73
CA ALA A 340 5.67 3.03 -5.89
C ALA A 340 5.26 3.71 -4.57
N GLN A 341 5.33 2.99 -3.45
CA GLN A 341 5.04 3.56 -2.13
C GLN A 341 6.07 4.62 -1.75
N ALA A 342 7.35 4.38 -2.02
CA ALA A 342 8.41 5.35 -1.78
C ALA A 342 8.21 6.62 -2.62
N GLN A 343 7.83 6.48 -3.89
CA GLN A 343 7.51 7.60 -4.77
C GLN A 343 6.34 8.43 -4.21
N ILE A 344 5.30 7.77 -3.72
CA ILE A 344 4.13 8.44 -3.13
C ILE A 344 4.51 9.17 -1.85
N LEU A 345 5.25 8.53 -0.94
CA LEU A 345 5.67 9.16 0.32
C LEU A 345 6.53 10.40 0.05
N LEU A 346 7.48 10.31 -0.90
CA LEU A 346 8.28 11.46 -1.30
C LEU A 346 7.43 12.56 -1.94
N SER A 347 6.48 12.19 -2.81
CA SER A 347 5.59 13.16 -3.46
C SER A 347 4.71 13.90 -2.44
N VAL A 348 4.17 13.18 -1.44
CA VAL A 348 3.41 13.78 -0.34
C VAL A 348 4.31 14.67 0.54
N ALA A 349 5.53 14.23 0.83
CA ALA A 349 6.48 15.03 1.61
C ALA A 349 6.80 16.35 0.91
N VAL A 350 7.14 16.30 -0.37
CA VAL A 350 7.39 17.48 -1.21
C VAL A 350 6.15 18.39 -1.28
N ALA A 351 4.96 17.82 -1.50
CA ALA A 351 3.70 18.56 -1.53
C ALA A 351 3.46 19.37 -0.24
N ASN A 352 3.96 18.84 0.88
CA ASN A 352 3.83 19.42 2.21
C ASN A 352 5.09 20.20 2.65
N GLY A 353 5.99 20.53 1.73
CA GLY A 353 7.18 21.32 2.03
C GLY A 353 8.25 20.59 2.86
N VAL A 354 8.15 19.27 3.01
CA VAL A 354 9.14 18.43 3.70
C VAL A 354 10.15 17.91 2.68
N ASN A 355 11.25 18.63 2.54
CA ASN A 355 12.28 18.37 1.52
C ASN A 355 13.70 18.12 2.10
N SER A 356 13.91 18.37 3.40
CA SER A 356 15.23 18.15 4.00
C SER A 356 15.53 16.66 4.11
N THR A 357 16.77 16.25 3.78
CA THR A 357 17.18 14.84 3.90
C THR A 357 16.98 14.30 5.31
N GLN A 358 17.22 15.11 6.34
CA GLN A 358 17.04 14.68 7.73
C GLN A 358 15.57 14.42 8.06
N SER A 359 14.67 15.34 7.67
CA SER A 359 13.23 15.15 7.85
C SER A 359 12.72 13.94 7.07
N LEU A 360 13.16 13.77 5.83
CA LEU A 360 12.79 12.64 5.00
C LEU A 360 13.28 11.33 5.62
N LYS A 361 14.51 11.24 6.13
CA LYS A 361 15.01 10.03 6.82
C LYS A 361 14.17 9.62 8.03
N MET A 362 13.50 10.55 8.69
CA MET A 362 12.59 10.24 9.81
C MET A 362 11.23 9.68 9.35
N LEU A 363 10.85 9.91 8.09
CA LEU A 363 9.59 9.45 7.51
C LEU A 363 9.67 8.02 6.97
N TYR A 364 10.83 7.63 6.46
CA TYR A 364 11.01 6.31 5.88
C TYR A 364 11.31 5.25 6.96
N PRO A 365 10.71 4.05 6.85
CA PRO A 365 10.79 3.03 7.88
C PRO A 365 12.05 2.16 7.84
#